data_AF-A0A2G8HXK4-F1
#
_entry.id   AF-A0A2G8HXK4-F1
#
_cell.length_a   1.000
_cell.length_b   1.000
_cell.length_c   1.000
_cell.angle_alpha   90.00
_cell.angle_beta   90.00
_cell.angle_gamma   90.00
#
_symmetry.space_group_name_H-M   'P 1'
#
loop_
_entity.id
_entity.type
_entity.pdbx_description
1 polymer ?
#
loop_
_entity_poly.entity_id
_entity_poly.type
_entity_poly.pdbx_seq_one_letter_code
_entity_poly.pdbx_strand_id
1 'polypeptide(L)'
;MKRLVLLALLGLGLSLSISANNSENKSYVAYCSNYTFGNQAVSYAFSSCVNSNFNSLGREFENPVYTSYCSNFGNTVDYSFVSCINRNFSTMARELNRSIYLQHCSNFNTNELDYSFISCANNNFRKIQFELDNQ
;
A
#
# COMPACT_ATOMS: atom_id res chain seq x y z
N MET A 1 57.16 1.88 29.87
CA MET A 1 56.28 1.01 29.04
C MET A 1 54.80 1.07 29.43
N LYS A 2 54.26 2.22 29.86
CA LYS A 2 52.82 2.37 30.21
C LYS A 2 52.09 3.48 29.45
N ARG A 3 52.82 4.31 28.68
CA ARG A 3 52.23 5.41 27.89
C ARG A 3 51.98 5.10 26.41
N LEU A 4 52.51 3.97 25.91
CA LEU A 4 52.35 3.55 24.51
C LEU A 4 51.11 2.69 24.26
N VAL A 5 50.49 2.12 25.31
CA VAL A 5 49.29 1.26 25.17
C VAL A 5 48.02 2.10 25.02
N LEU A 6 47.99 3.32 25.58
CA LEU A 6 46.83 4.21 25.52
C LEU A 6 46.58 4.84 24.14
N LEU A 7 47.61 4.92 23.29
CA LEU A 7 47.46 5.43 21.92
C LEU A 7 46.99 4.36 20.92
N ALA A 8 47.19 3.07 21.23
CA ALA A 8 46.68 1.97 20.40
C ALA A 8 45.16 1.76 20.57
N LEU A 9 44.59 2.18 21.71
CA LEU A 9 43.15 2.04 22.01
C LEU A 9 42.29 3.19 21.45
N LEU A 10 42.90 4.30 21.01
CA LEU A 10 42.19 5.44 20.41
C LEU A 10 42.11 5.36 18.87
N GLY A 11 42.89 4.49 18.23
CA GLY A 11 42.93 4.34 16.76
C GLY A 11 41.95 3.30 16.19
N LEU A 12 41.32 2.47 17.03
CA LEU A 12 40.42 1.39 16.61
C LEU A 12 38.93 1.72 16.70
N GLY A 13 38.58 2.95 17.11
CA GLY A 13 37.19 3.37 17.35
C GLY A 13 36.52 4.15 16.22
N LEU A 14 37.16 4.34 15.06
CA LEU A 14 36.74 5.30 14.02
C LEU A 14 36.43 4.69 12.65
N SER A 15 36.07 3.40 12.61
CA SER A 15 35.53 2.77 11.39
C SER A 15 34.27 1.97 11.69
N LEU A 16 33.34 2.59 12.41
CA LEU A 16 31.92 2.31 12.18
C LEU A 16 31.51 3.10 10.93
N SER A 17 31.86 2.57 9.77
CA SER A 17 31.10 2.86 8.56
C SER A 17 29.69 2.32 8.84
N ILE A 18 28.81 3.16 9.36
CA ILE A 18 27.38 2.96 9.18
C ILE A 18 27.21 3.05 7.68
N SER A 19 27.26 1.90 7.01
CA SER A 19 26.54 1.74 5.75
C SER A 19 25.11 2.05 6.14
N ALA A 20 24.69 3.30 5.91
CA ALA A 20 23.30 3.58 5.67
C ALA A 20 22.96 2.68 4.49
N ASN A 21 22.49 1.48 4.80
CA ASN A 21 21.74 0.71 3.84
C ASN A 21 20.67 1.72 3.46
N ASN A 22 20.71 2.20 2.22
CA ASN A 22 19.53 2.75 1.57
C ASN A 22 18.55 1.56 1.56
N SER A 23 17.93 1.31 2.71
CA SER A 23 16.66 0.66 2.81
C SER A 23 15.77 1.60 2.03
N GLU A 24 15.73 1.41 0.71
CA GLU A 24 14.56 1.76 -0.09
C GLU A 24 13.38 1.39 0.80
N ASN A 25 12.70 2.40 1.35
CA ASN A 25 11.53 2.20 2.18
C ASN A 25 10.45 1.72 1.22
N LYS A 26 10.54 0.47 0.76
CA LYS A 26 9.57 -0.11 -0.14
C LYS A 26 8.24 -0.11 0.59
N SER A 27 7.30 0.69 0.11
CA SER A 27 5.95 0.72 0.66
C SER A 27 5.38 -0.69 0.61
N TYR A 28 4.99 -1.23 1.77
CA TYR A 28 4.38 -2.54 1.85
C TYR A 28 2.87 -2.45 1.72
N VAL A 29 2.32 -3.10 0.69
CA VAL A 29 0.86 -3.23 0.57
C VAL A 29 0.34 -4.29 1.54
N ALA A 30 -0.53 -3.88 2.46
CA ALA A 30 -1.20 -4.81 3.35
C ALA A 30 -2.27 -5.61 2.59
N TYR A 31 -2.46 -6.88 2.93
CA TYR A 31 -3.61 -7.62 2.43
C TYR A 31 -4.89 -7.15 3.14
N CYS A 32 -5.86 -6.68 2.36
CA CYS A 32 -7.13 -6.21 2.88
C CYS A 32 -8.16 -7.34 2.90
N SER A 33 -8.51 -7.77 4.11
CA SER A 33 -9.59 -8.75 4.36
C SER A 33 -10.87 -8.04 4.77
N ASN A 34 -12.03 -8.59 4.39
CA ASN A 34 -13.33 -8.12 4.85
C ASN A 34 -13.85 -8.99 6.00
N TYR A 35 -13.64 -8.55 7.24
CA TYR A 35 -14.16 -9.22 8.44
C TYR A 35 -15.39 -8.48 8.94
N THR A 36 -16.55 -8.86 8.42
CA THR A 36 -17.83 -8.23 8.75
C THR A 36 -18.36 -8.74 10.10
N PHE A 37 -18.93 -7.85 10.89
CA PHE A 37 -19.63 -8.18 12.13
C PHE A 37 -21.04 -7.56 12.08
N GLY A 38 -22.06 -8.35 12.43
CA GLY A 38 -23.45 -7.91 12.36
C GLY A 38 -23.92 -7.68 10.91
N ASN A 39 -24.66 -6.59 10.70
CA ASN A 39 -25.32 -6.29 9.43
C ASN A 39 -24.48 -5.41 8.48
N GLN A 40 -23.16 -5.37 8.62
CA GLN A 40 -22.30 -4.57 7.76
C GLN A 40 -21.80 -5.40 6.58
N ALA A 41 -22.11 -5.00 5.35
CA ALA A 41 -21.57 -5.64 4.14
C ALA A 41 -20.05 -5.39 3.95
N VAL A 42 -19.57 -4.23 4.40
CA VAL A 42 -18.17 -3.82 4.32
C VAL A 42 -17.68 -3.47 5.72
N SER A 43 -16.63 -4.16 6.16
CA SER A 43 -15.97 -3.87 7.43
C SER A 43 -15.18 -2.57 7.38
N TYR A 44 -15.13 -1.88 8.52
CA TYR A 44 -14.23 -0.73 8.70
C TYR A 44 -12.77 -1.11 8.44
N ALA A 45 -12.34 -2.30 8.87
CA ALA A 45 -10.99 -2.80 8.68
C ALA A 45 -10.63 -2.90 7.18
N PHE A 46 -11.53 -3.42 6.35
CA PHE A 46 -11.33 -3.48 4.90
C PHE A 46 -11.20 -2.08 4.30
N SER A 47 -12.15 -1.18 4.61
CA SER A 47 -12.13 0.20 4.09
C SER A 47 -10.86 0.94 4.51
N SER A 48 -10.46 0.82 5.77
CA SER A 48 -9.25 1.43 6.31
C SER A 48 -7.98 0.89 5.62
N CYS A 49 -7.89 -0.42 5.44
CA CYS A 49 -6.77 -1.05 4.74
C CYS A 49 -6.63 -0.55 3.30
N VAL A 50 -7.73 -0.54 2.55
CA VAL A 50 -7.75 -0.08 1.15
C VAL A 50 -7.27 1.36 1.03
N ASN A 51 -7.81 2.26 1.86
CA ASN A 51 -7.39 3.66 1.86
C ASN A 51 -5.94 3.85 2.32
N SER A 52 -5.47 3.03 3.27
CA SER A 52 -4.08 3.08 3.73
C SER A 52 -3.11 2.64 2.65
N ASN A 53 -3.43 1.55 1.91
CA ASN A 53 -2.63 1.11 0.78
C ASN A 53 -2.58 2.18 -0.33
N PHE A 54 -3.71 2.80 -0.66
CA PHE A 54 -3.75 3.88 -1.64
C PHE A 54 -2.91 5.09 -1.19
N ASN A 55 -3.04 5.52 0.06
CA ASN A 55 -2.25 6.65 0.58
C ASN A 55 -0.75 6.31 0.67
N SER A 56 -0.40 5.06 1.02
CA SER A 56 1.00 4.66 1.09
C SER A 56 1.62 4.59 -0.30
N LEU A 57 1.01 3.86 -1.24
CA LEU A 57 1.52 3.75 -2.61
C LEU A 57 1.55 5.10 -3.32
N GLY A 58 0.55 5.95 -3.09
CA GLY A 58 0.50 7.28 -3.69
C GLY A 58 1.71 8.15 -3.37
N ARG A 59 2.39 7.91 -2.24
CA ARG A 59 3.59 8.65 -1.83
C ARG A 59 4.88 8.15 -2.48
N GLU A 60 4.85 6.96 -3.06
CA GLU A 60 6.03 6.33 -3.69
C GLU A 60 6.23 6.73 -5.16
N PHE A 61 5.24 7.38 -5.77
CA PHE A 61 5.39 7.94 -7.12
C PHE A 61 6.36 9.12 -7.09
N GLU A 62 7.14 9.30 -8.18
CA GLU A 62 8.05 10.45 -8.34
C GLU A 62 7.34 11.78 -8.10
N ASN A 63 6.12 11.90 -8.63
CA ASN A 63 5.17 12.95 -8.27
C ASN A 63 4.04 12.32 -7.43
N PRO A 64 3.91 12.65 -6.13
CA PRO A 64 2.93 12.01 -5.26
C PRO A 64 1.50 12.09 -5.81
N VAL A 65 0.83 10.93 -5.81
CA VAL A 65 -0.54 10.77 -6.34
C VAL A 65 -1.52 10.69 -5.17
N TYR A 66 -2.36 11.71 -5.03
CA TYR A 66 -3.40 11.74 -4.01
C TYR A 66 -4.70 11.18 -4.58
N THR A 67 -5.16 10.10 -3.97
CA THR A 67 -6.39 9.41 -4.35
C THR A 67 -7.55 9.79 -3.42
N SER A 68 -8.78 9.52 -3.84
CA SER A 68 -9.97 9.82 -3.04
C SER A 68 -10.10 8.84 -1.88
N TYR A 69 -10.61 9.29 -0.73
CA TYR A 69 -10.96 8.39 0.36
C TYR A 69 -12.26 7.63 0.02
N CYS A 70 -12.21 6.30 0.02
CA CYS A 70 -13.35 5.44 -0.29
C CYS A 70 -14.01 4.93 0.99
N SER A 71 -15.30 5.24 1.17
CA SER A 71 -16.09 4.80 2.31
C SER A 71 -17.35 4.10 1.85
N ASN A 72 -17.76 3.05 2.58
CA ASN A 72 -19.03 2.38 2.37
C ASN A 72 -20.01 2.84 3.45
N PHE A 73 -21.08 3.53 3.05
CA PHE A 73 -22.11 3.99 3.98
C PHE A 73 -23.30 3.03 3.99
N GLY A 74 -23.81 2.73 5.18
CA GLY A 74 -24.94 1.83 5.37
C GLY A 74 -24.55 0.36 5.47
N ASN A 75 -25.56 -0.50 5.28
CA ASN A 75 -25.47 -1.94 5.57
C ASN A 75 -25.28 -2.81 4.32
N THR A 76 -25.27 -2.20 3.14
CA THR A 76 -25.05 -2.87 1.85
C THR A 76 -23.74 -2.40 1.22
N VAL A 77 -23.24 -3.13 0.22
CA VAL A 77 -22.14 -2.66 -0.62
C VAL A 77 -22.65 -1.54 -1.52
N ASP A 78 -22.20 -0.32 -1.28
CA ASP A 78 -22.55 0.84 -2.08
C ASP A 78 -21.74 0.82 -3.40
N TYR A 79 -22.43 1.08 -4.51
CA TYR A 79 -21.79 1.29 -5.80
C TYR A 79 -20.75 2.42 -5.75
N SER A 80 -20.99 3.48 -4.96
CA SER A 80 -20.07 4.61 -4.81
C SER A 80 -18.72 4.17 -4.21
N PHE A 81 -18.74 3.21 -3.27
CA PHE A 81 -17.55 2.61 -2.67
C PHE A 81 -16.74 1.81 -3.70
N VAL A 82 -17.42 0.91 -4.43
CA VAL A 82 -16.82 0.10 -5.51
C VAL A 82 -16.24 0.98 -6.61
N SER A 83 -16.98 2.02 -7.02
CA SER A 83 -16.56 2.96 -8.06
C SER A 83 -15.34 3.78 -7.62
N CYS A 84 -15.32 4.26 -6.37
CA CYS A 84 -14.19 4.99 -5.81
C CYS A 84 -12.89 4.18 -5.88
N ILE A 85 -12.92 2.92 -5.44
CA ILE A 85 -11.75 2.04 -5.46
C ILE A 85 -11.22 1.86 -6.89
N ASN A 86 -12.11 1.59 -7.84
CA ASN A 86 -11.74 1.43 -9.25
C ASN A 86 -11.18 2.72 -9.87
N ARG A 87 -11.73 3.88 -9.52
CA ARG A 87 -11.21 5.20 -9.97
C ARG A 87 -9.82 5.46 -9.41
N ASN A 88 -9.56 5.13 -8.15
CA ASN A 88 -8.24 5.29 -7.55
C ASN A 88 -7.21 4.40 -8.23
N PHE A 89 -7.53 3.11 -8.49
CA PHE A 89 -6.66 2.23 -9.28
C PHE A 89 -6.40 2.80 -10.68
N SER A 90 -7.44 3.27 -11.36
CA SER A 90 -7.30 3.87 -12.70
C SER A 90 -6.43 5.12 -12.69
N THR A 91 -6.50 5.91 -11.61
CA THR A 91 -5.66 7.11 -11.43
C THR A 91 -4.21 6.68 -11.27
N MET A 92 -3.91 5.78 -10.33
CA MET A 92 -2.55 5.28 -10.14
C MET A 92 -1.96 4.64 -11.40
N ALA A 93 -2.74 3.84 -12.13
CA ALA A 93 -2.28 3.21 -13.36
C ALA A 93 -1.85 4.21 -14.45
N ARG A 94 -2.43 5.42 -14.47
CA ARG A 94 -2.09 6.48 -15.44
C ARG A 94 -0.79 7.21 -15.08
N GLU A 95 -0.47 7.26 -13.80
CA GLU A 95 0.71 7.96 -13.28
C GLU A 95 1.96 7.06 -13.25
N LEU A 96 1.82 5.77 -13.55
CA LEU A 96 2.97 4.87 -13.69
C LEU A 96 3.69 5.13 -15.01
N ASN A 97 5.03 5.10 -14.98
CA ASN A 97 5.89 5.33 -16.15
C ASN A 97 5.64 4.35 -17.32
N ARG A 98 5.07 3.17 -17.02
CA ARG A 98 4.65 2.18 -18.01
C ARG A 98 3.18 1.86 -17.83
N SER A 99 2.45 1.87 -18.96
CA SER A 99 1.04 1.52 -18.98
C SER A 99 0.84 0.07 -18.52
N ILE A 100 0.14 -0.08 -17.39
CA ILE A 100 -0.30 -1.39 -16.90
C ILE A 100 -1.80 -1.57 -17.05
N TYR A 101 -2.20 -2.83 -17.21
CA TYR A 101 -3.60 -3.20 -17.08
C TYR A 101 -3.92 -3.61 -15.64
N LEU A 102 -4.72 -2.78 -14.97
CA LEU A 102 -5.37 -3.12 -13.72
C LEU A 102 -6.78 -3.61 -14.00
N GLN A 103 -7.17 -4.68 -13.31
CA GLN A 103 -8.48 -5.27 -13.49
C GLN A 103 -9.53 -4.37 -12.85
N HIS A 104 -10.67 -4.19 -13.52
CA HIS A 104 -11.84 -3.58 -12.88
C HIS A 104 -12.44 -4.56 -11.87
N CYS A 105 -12.54 -4.13 -10.61
CA CYS A 105 -13.06 -4.94 -9.53
C CYS A 105 -14.58 -4.76 -9.42
N SER A 106 -15.32 -5.79 -9.82
CA SER A 106 -16.78 -5.82 -9.72
C SER A 106 -17.22 -6.53 -8.44
N ASN A 107 -18.33 -6.06 -7.89
CA ASN A 107 -19.03 -6.69 -6.77
C ASN A 107 -20.51 -6.86 -7.17
N PHE A 108 -21.02 -8.08 -7.09
CA PHE A 108 -22.35 -8.47 -7.57
C PHE A 108 -23.32 -8.73 -6.41
N ASN A 109 -22.83 -9.00 -5.20
CA ASN A 109 -23.67 -9.15 -4.00
C ASN A 109 -23.86 -7.82 -3.27
N THR A 110 -25.09 -7.40 -3.01
CA THR A 110 -25.33 -6.15 -2.28
C THR A 110 -25.13 -6.29 -0.78
N ASN A 111 -25.14 -7.50 -0.22
CA ASN A 111 -25.16 -7.72 1.23
C ASN A 111 -23.79 -8.07 1.81
N GLU A 112 -22.79 -8.31 0.97
CA GLU A 112 -21.40 -8.58 1.36
C GLU A 112 -20.45 -8.23 0.21
N LEU A 113 -19.17 -8.03 0.53
CA LEU A 113 -18.14 -7.99 -0.52
C LEU A 113 -17.84 -9.39 -1.01
N ASP A 114 -17.97 -9.57 -2.32
CA ASP A 114 -17.56 -10.79 -3.01
C ASP A 114 -16.06 -11.03 -2.78
N TYR A 115 -15.71 -12.30 -2.57
CA TYR A 115 -14.31 -12.71 -2.52
C TYR A 115 -13.54 -12.31 -3.80
N SER A 116 -14.21 -12.31 -4.95
CA SER A 116 -13.63 -11.86 -6.23
C SER A 116 -13.27 -10.38 -6.22
N PHE A 117 -14.09 -9.53 -5.59
CA PHE A 117 -13.80 -8.11 -5.41
C PHE A 117 -12.58 -7.92 -4.50
N ILE A 118 -12.56 -8.59 -3.35
CA ILE A 118 -11.47 -8.55 -2.37
C ILE A 118 -10.15 -8.99 -3.02
N SER A 119 -10.17 -10.12 -3.74
CA SER A 119 -9.01 -10.66 -4.45
C SER A 119 -8.53 -9.70 -5.54
N CYS A 120 -9.44 -9.14 -6.33
CA CYS A 120 -9.12 -8.17 -7.37
C CYS A 120 -8.40 -6.94 -6.81
N ALA A 121 -8.93 -6.33 -5.75
CA ALA A 121 -8.33 -5.14 -5.15
C ALA A 121 -6.92 -5.42 -4.63
N ASN A 122 -6.74 -6.52 -3.90
CA ASN A 122 -5.42 -6.94 -3.40
C ASN A 122 -4.42 -7.22 -4.53
N ASN A 123 -4.86 -7.85 -5.62
CA ASN A 123 -4.00 -8.11 -6.78
C ASN A 123 -3.59 -6.82 -7.50
N ASN A 124 -4.51 -5.85 -7.64
CA ASN A 124 -4.17 -4.56 -8.23
C ASN A 124 -3.15 -3.79 -7.37
N PHE A 125 -3.28 -3.81 -6.04
CA PHE A 125 -2.28 -3.22 -5.14
C PHE A 125 -0.91 -3.85 -5.31
N ARG A 126 -0.82 -5.19 -5.32
CA ARG A 126 0.44 -5.91 -5.54
C ARG A 126 1.06 -5.59 -6.89
N LYS A 127 0.23 -5.46 -7.94
CA LYS A 127 0.70 -5.04 -9.26
C LYS A 127 1.32 -3.65 -9.19
N ILE A 128 0.60 -2.65 -8.67
CA ILE A 128 1.13 -1.27 -8.56
C ILE A 128 2.43 -1.25 -7.74
N GLN A 129 2.47 -1.95 -6.61
CA GLN A 129 3.69 -2.07 -5.81
C GLN A 129 4.85 -2.64 -6.63
N PHE A 130 4.63 -3.75 -7.33
CA PHE A 130 5.64 -4.35 -8.20
C PHE A 130 6.10 -3.36 -9.28
N GLU A 131 5.20 -2.58 -9.87
CA GLU A 131 5.58 -1.56 -10.85
C GLU A 131 6.47 -0.50 -10.25
N LEU A 132 6.11 0.06 -9.09
CA LEU A 132 6.90 1.08 -8.40
C LEU A 132 8.27 0.56 -7.96
N ASP A 133 8.33 -0.68 -7.47
CA ASP A 133 9.58 -1.34 -7.07
C ASP A 133 10.55 -1.61 -8.23
N ASN A 134 10.08 -1.50 -9.48
CA ASN A 134 10.83 -1.82 -10.70
C ASN A 134 10.85 -0.66 -11.72
N GLN A 135 10.54 0.56 -11.29
CA GLN A 135 10.82 1.79 -12.05
C GLN A 135 12.28 2.18 -11.91
#